data_AF-A0A143HCC5-F1
#
_entry.id   AF-A0A143HCC5-F1
#
_cell.length_a   1.000
_cell.length_b   1.000
_cell.length_c   1.000
_cell.angle_alpha   90.00
_cell.angle_beta   90.00
_cell.angle_gamma   90.00
#
_symmetry.space_group_name_H-M   'P 1'
#
loop_
_entity.id
_entity.type
_entity.pdbx_description
1 polymer ?
#
loop_
_entity_poly.entity_id
_entity_poly.type
_entity_poly.pdbx_seq_one_letter_code
_entity_poly.pdbx_strand_id
1 'polypeptide(L)'
;MSHEIKMSVDEMVSFLKYIEKIITELEVNMKPAIENLNNIQFYLDGKAKKNMGSYTDANNRMLELNNLYSRAFSVVNGIMNSMIEEDEALATEIAKGLGLIEE
;
A
#
# COMPACT_ATOMS: atom_id res chain seq x y z
N MET A 1 -1.96 16.81 -21.68
CA MET A 1 -1.38 15.59 -22.26
C MET A 1 -1.37 14.52 -21.18
N SER A 2 -2.01 13.37 -21.43
CA SER A 2 -1.92 12.21 -20.55
C SER A 2 -0.51 11.63 -20.67
N HIS A 3 0.19 11.44 -19.55
CA HIS A 3 1.46 10.71 -19.57
C HIS A 3 1.13 9.23 -19.46
N GLU A 4 1.45 8.46 -20.49
CA GLU A 4 1.32 7.01 -20.48
C GLU A 4 2.36 6.44 -19.51
N ILE A 5 1.90 5.73 -18.47
CA ILE A 5 2.77 5.00 -17.55
C ILE A 5 2.82 3.56 -18.03
N LYS A 6 4.01 3.12 -18.47
CA LYS A 6 4.27 1.72 -18.82
C LYS A 6 4.97 1.04 -17.66
N MET A 7 4.41 -0.08 -17.22
CA MET A 7 4.95 -0.89 -16.13
C MET A 7 4.70 -2.36 -16.47
N SER A 8 5.73 -3.20 -16.31
CA SER A 8 5.63 -4.65 -16.44
C SER A 8 5.06 -5.29 -15.17
N VAL A 9 4.57 -6.53 -15.28
CA VAL A 9 4.06 -7.30 -14.13
C VAL A 9 5.15 -7.47 -13.06
N ASP A 10 6.40 -7.73 -13.44
CA ASP A 10 7.52 -7.87 -12.49
C ASP A 10 7.79 -6.57 -11.70
N GLU A 11 7.68 -5.42 -12.39
CA GLU A 11 7.79 -4.11 -11.75
C GLU A 11 6.61 -3.85 -10.81
N MET A 12 5.40 -4.27 -11.17
CA MET A 12 4.23 -4.19 -10.28
C MET A 12 4.41 -5.06 -9.04
N VAL A 13 4.86 -6.31 -9.18
CA VAL A 13 5.15 -7.20 -8.06
C VAL A 13 6.20 -6.59 -7.14
N SER A 14 7.27 -6.03 -7.72
CA SER A 14 8.32 -5.36 -6.95
C SER A 14 7.76 -4.15 -6.19
N PHE A 15 6.92 -3.35 -6.83
CA PHE A 15 6.26 -2.19 -6.22
C PHE A 15 5.33 -2.60 -5.07
N LEU A 16 4.52 -3.64 -5.25
CA LEU A 16 3.63 -4.16 -4.20
C LEU A 16 4.44 -4.62 -2.97
N LYS A 17 5.56 -5.30 -3.16
CA LYS A 17 6.48 -5.67 -2.06
C LYS A 17 7.05 -4.47 -1.32
N TYR A 18 7.39 -3.39 -2.04
CA TYR A 18 7.85 -2.15 -1.41
C TYR A 18 6.74 -1.49 -0.58
N ILE A 19 5.51 -1.46 -1.09
CA ILE A 19 4.37 -0.93 -0.34
C ILE A 19 4.13 -1.77 0.92
N GLU A 20 4.09 -3.10 0.81
CA GLU A 20 3.92 -3.99 1.95
C GLU A 20 4.97 -3.73 3.04
N LYS A 21 6.23 -3.52 2.64
CA LYS A 21 7.30 -3.19 3.58
C LYS A 21 7.05 -1.86 4.30
N ILE A 22 6.57 -0.84 3.58
CA ILE A 22 6.24 0.47 4.16
C ILE A 22 5.07 0.34 5.13
N ILE A 23 3.99 -0.33 4.74
CA ILE A 23 2.83 -0.56 5.62
C ILE A 23 3.27 -1.30 6.90
N THR A 24 4.07 -2.36 6.74
CA THR A 24 4.63 -3.12 7.87
C THR A 24 5.46 -2.23 8.80
N GLU A 25 6.33 -1.37 8.24
CA GLU A 25 7.14 -0.43 9.03
C GLU A 25 6.28 0.57 9.82
N LEU A 26 5.23 1.10 9.19
CA LEU A 26 4.29 2.03 9.83
C LEU A 26 3.56 1.36 10.99
N GLU A 27 3.15 0.09 10.83
CA GLU A 27 2.39 -0.65 11.83
C GLU A 27 3.23 -1.20 12.97
N VAL A 28 4.42 -1.74 12.67
CA VAL A 28 5.27 -2.44 13.65
C VAL A 28 6.15 -1.47 14.42
N ASN A 29 6.67 -0.43 13.78
CA ASN A 29 7.65 0.46 14.41
C ASN A 29 7.05 1.83 14.74
N MET A 30 6.34 2.45 13.78
CA MET A 30 5.90 3.84 13.96
C MET A 30 4.69 3.95 14.90
N LYS A 31 3.69 3.09 14.76
CA LYS A 31 2.51 3.09 15.63
C LYS A 31 2.87 2.90 17.11
N PRO A 32 3.65 1.88 17.51
CA PRO A 32 4.01 1.70 18.92
C PRO A 32 4.89 2.81 19.45
N ALA A 33 5.76 3.40 18.60
CA ALA A 33 6.57 4.55 19.01
C ALA A 33 5.69 5.78 19.36
N ILE A 34 4.66 6.07 18.57
CA ILE A 34 3.73 7.17 18.85
C ILE A 34 2.87 6.86 20.09
N GLU A 35 2.40 5.62 20.25
CA GLU A 35 1.67 5.19 21.44
C GLU A 35 2.52 5.30 22.71
N ASN A 36 3.79 4.89 22.64
CA ASN A 36 4.73 5.02 23.75
C ASN A 36 4.96 6.47 24.12
N LEU A 37 5.11 7.37 23.14
CA LEU A 37 5.23 8.82 23.37
C LEU A 37 3.99 9.40 24.06
N ASN A 38 2.79 8.94 23.71
CA ASN A 38 1.54 9.34 24.36
C ASN A 38 1.45 8.87 25.82
N ASN A 39 2.10 7.74 26.15
CA ASN A 39 2.10 7.15 27.49
C ASN A 39 3.19 7.69 28.42
N ILE A 40 4.11 8.55 27.94
CA ILE A 40 5.15 9.14 28.80
C ILE A 40 4.50 10.15 29.77
N GLN A 41 4.47 9.77 31.03
CA GLN A 41 3.81 10.45 32.15
C GLN A 41 4.49 11.77 32.61
N PHE A 42 5.18 12.50 31.73
CA PHE A 42 5.94 13.71 32.11
C PHE A 42 5.08 14.98 32.27
N TYR A 43 3.75 14.84 32.40
CA TYR A 43 2.79 15.80 31.87
C TYR A 43 1.69 16.31 32.81
N LEU A 44 2.02 16.56 34.09
CA LEU A 44 1.12 17.33 34.96
C LEU A 44 1.43 18.84 35.00
N ASP A 45 2.58 19.30 34.50
CA ASP A 45 2.99 20.72 34.62
C ASP A 45 3.12 21.45 33.27
N GLY A 46 2.00 22.00 32.79
CA GLY A 46 1.86 23.27 32.05
C GLY A 46 2.58 23.50 30.71
N LYS A 47 3.90 23.27 30.60
CA LYS A 47 4.71 23.61 29.42
C LYS A 47 4.64 22.59 28.29
N ALA A 48 4.30 21.37 28.64
CA ALA A 48 4.41 20.27 27.73
C ALA A 48 3.14 20.16 26.84
N LYS A 49 1.97 20.64 27.29
CA LYS A 49 0.67 20.59 26.57
C LYS A 49 0.74 21.07 25.10
N LYS A 50 1.67 21.97 24.77
CA LYS A 50 1.91 22.48 23.41
C LYS A 50 2.46 21.44 22.43
N ASN A 51 3.28 20.51 22.91
CA ASN A 51 3.83 19.42 22.09
C ASN A 51 2.84 18.25 21.93
N MET A 52 1.79 18.17 22.76
CA MET A 52 0.74 17.15 22.60
C MET A 52 -0.09 17.33 21.33
N GLY A 53 -0.26 18.56 20.85
CA GLY A 53 -0.89 18.81 19.54
C GLY A 53 -0.12 18.18 18.38
N SER A 54 1.21 18.06 18.50
CA SER A 54 2.06 17.39 17.52
C SER A 54 1.90 15.87 17.52
N TYR A 55 1.49 15.25 18.63
CA TYR A 55 1.25 13.80 18.68
C TYR A 55 -0.06 13.42 17.98
N THR A 56 -1.13 14.19 18.19
CA THR A 56 -2.38 14.01 17.43
C THR A 56 -2.14 14.22 15.93
N ASP A 57 -1.35 15.22 15.55
CA ASP A 57 -0.97 15.45 14.15
C ASP A 57 -0.14 14.26 13.59
N ALA A 58 0.82 13.73 14.36
CA ALA A 58 1.60 12.58 13.97
C ALA A 58 0.74 11.32 13.76
N ASN A 59 -0.21 11.06 14.66
CA ASN A 59 -1.17 9.96 14.50
C ASN A 59 -2.05 10.12 13.25
N ASN A 60 -2.56 11.33 13.00
CA ASN A 60 -3.38 11.61 11.82
C ASN A 60 -2.58 11.41 10.52
N ARG A 61 -1.33 11.89 10.47
CA ARG A 61 -0.43 11.68 9.33
C ARG A 61 -0.08 10.22 9.13
N MET A 62 0.11 9.45 10.21
CA MET A 62 0.34 8.01 10.12
C MET A 62 -0.86 7.30 9.48
N LEU A 63 -2.08 7.60 9.93
CA LEU A 63 -3.30 7.04 9.38
C LEU A 63 -3.48 7.42 7.91
N GLU A 64 -3.19 8.67 7.55
CA GLU A 64 -3.20 9.13 6.17
C GLU A 64 -2.20 8.37 5.31
N LEU A 65 -0.95 8.21 5.76
CA LEU A 65 0.07 7.44 5.05
C LEU A 65 -0.36 5.98 4.86
N ASN A 66 -0.84 5.32 5.90
CA ASN A 66 -1.31 3.94 5.80
C ASN A 66 -2.46 3.84 4.78
N ASN A 67 -3.44 4.74 4.83
CA ASN A 67 -4.55 4.78 3.87
C ASN A 67 -4.07 4.99 2.42
N LEU A 68 -3.12 5.90 2.20
CA LEU A 68 -2.57 6.19 0.87
C LEU A 68 -1.84 4.97 0.29
N TYR A 69 -0.97 4.34 1.10
CA TYR A 69 -0.23 3.16 0.67
C TYR A 69 -1.13 1.95 0.46
N SER A 70 -2.10 1.71 1.35
CA SER A 70 -3.11 0.67 1.19
C SER A 70 -3.94 0.88 -0.08
N ARG A 71 -4.32 2.12 -0.39
CA ARG A 71 -5.03 2.43 -1.64
C ARG A 71 -4.15 2.19 -2.87
N ALA A 72 -2.88 2.60 -2.83
CA ALA A 72 -1.94 2.35 -3.92
C ALA A 72 -1.74 0.85 -4.16
N PHE A 73 -1.63 0.05 -3.09
CA PHE A 73 -1.56 -1.40 -3.15
C PHE A 73 -2.78 -1.98 -3.86
N SER A 74 -4.00 -1.63 -3.42
CA SER A 74 -5.23 -2.14 -4.01
C SER A 74 -5.37 -1.81 -5.49
N VAL A 75 -4.97 -0.60 -5.91
CA VAL A 75 -5.03 -0.21 -7.33
C VAL A 75 -4.05 -1.03 -8.17
N VAL A 76 -2.78 -1.11 -7.76
CA VAL A 76 -1.77 -1.84 -8.55
C VAL A 76 -2.06 -3.34 -8.56
N ASN A 77 -2.49 -3.90 -7.44
CA ASN A 77 -2.88 -5.31 -7.35
C ASN A 77 -4.10 -5.62 -8.23
N GLY A 78 -5.08 -4.70 -8.29
CA GLY A 78 -6.23 -4.83 -9.17
C GLY A 78 -5.82 -4.85 -10.65
N ILE A 79 -4.95 -3.92 -11.06
CA ILE A 79 -4.43 -3.88 -12.44
C ILE A 79 -3.67 -5.18 -12.77
N MET A 80 -2.80 -5.64 -11.86
CA MET A 80 -2.04 -6.87 -12.04
C MET A 80 -2.96 -8.08 -12.24
N ASN A 81 -4.02 -8.22 -11.43
CA ASN A 81 -4.98 -9.31 -11.59
C ASN A 81 -5.71 -9.24 -12.93
N SER A 82 -6.11 -8.05 -13.38
CA SER A 82 -6.73 -7.91 -14.70
C SER A 82 -5.80 -8.30 -15.84
N MET A 83 -4.50 -8.00 -15.74
CA MET A 83 -3.52 -8.44 -16.74
C MET A 83 -3.37 -9.97 -16.77
N ILE A 84 -3.40 -10.63 -15.60
CA ILE A 84 -3.37 -12.10 -15.52
C ILE A 84 -4.62 -12.70 -16.15
N GLU A 85 -5.81 -12.17 -15.84
CA GLU A 85 -7.08 -12.63 -16.42
C GLU A 85 -7.11 -12.48 -17.95
N GLU A 86 -6.56 -11.37 -18.47
CA GLU A 86 -6.46 -11.11 -19.91
C GLU A 86 -5.48 -12.10 -20.59
N ASP A 87 -4.32 -12.36 -19.98
CA ASP A 87 -3.36 -13.35 -20.48
C ASP A 87 -3.94 -14.77 -20.49
N GLU A 88 -4.70 -15.16 -19.45
CA GLU A 88 -5.37 -16.47 -19.38
C GLU A 88 -6.45 -16.62 -20.46
N ALA A 89 -7.22 -15.56 -20.71
CA ALA A 89 -8.23 -15.54 -21.77
C ALA A 89 -7.59 -15.67 -23.15
N LEU A 90 -6.53 -14.89 -23.42
CA LEU A 90 -5.77 -14.95 -24.66
C LEU A 90 -5.13 -16.33 -24.89
N ALA A 91 -4.52 -16.91 -23.86
CA ALA A 91 -3.94 -18.25 -23.93
C ALA A 91 -5.00 -19.31 -24.29
N THR A 92 -6.20 -19.19 -23.71
CA THR A 92 -7.34 -20.05 -24.00
C THR A 92 -7.79 -19.91 -25.45
N GLU A 93 -7.96 -18.68 -25.95
CA GLU A 93 -8.33 -18.43 -27.35
C GLU A 93 -7.31 -18.99 -28.34
N ILE A 94 -6.02 -18.82 -28.06
CA ILE A 94 -4.93 -19.38 -28.88
C ILE A 94 -5.00 -20.91 -28.87
N ALA A 95 -5.17 -21.53 -27.70
CA ALA A 95 -5.24 -22.98 -27.58
C ALA A 95 -6.46 -23.56 -28.32
N LYS A 96 -7.61 -22.88 -28.29
CA LYS A 96 -8.80 -23.20 -29.10
C LYS A 96 -8.49 -23.11 -30.59
N GLY A 97 -7.88 -22.01 -31.04
CA GLY A 97 -7.50 -21.81 -32.45
C GLY A 97 -6.52 -22.85 -32.97
N LEU A 98 -5.68 -23.41 -32.10
CA LEU A 98 -4.74 -24.49 -32.41
C LEU A 98 -5.34 -25.89 -32.25
N GLY A 99 -6.60 -26.01 -31.80
CA GLY A 99 -7.25 -27.30 -31.55
C GLY A 99 -6.64 -28.11 -30.40
N LEU A 100 -5.96 -27.43 -29.46
CA LEU A 100 -5.33 -28.07 -28.30
C LEU A 100 -6.33 -28.33 -27.16
N ILE A 101 -7.50 -27.68 -27.22
CA ILE A 101 -8.61 -27.82 -26.29
C ILE A 101 -9.93 -27.76 -27.08
N GLU A 102 -10.92 -28.56 -26.67
CA GLU A 102 -12.27 -28.56 -27.26
C GLU A 102 -13.04 -27.28 -26.88
N GLU A 103 -14.07 -26.93 -27.69
CA GLU A 103 -14.88 -25.70 -27.53
C GLU A 103 -15.50 -25.50 -26.15
#